data_AF-A0A1F4V866-F1
#
_entry.id   AF-A0A1F4V866-F1
#
_cell.length_a   1.000
_cell.length_b   1.000
_cell.length_c   1.000
_cell.angle_alpha   90.00
_cell.angle_beta   90.00
_cell.angle_gamma   90.00
#
_symmetry.space_group_name_H-M   'P 1'
#
loop_
_entity.id
_entity.type
_entity.pdbx_description
1 polymer ?
#
loop_
_entity_poly.entity_id
_entity_poly.type
_entity_poly.pdbx_seq_one_letter_code
_entity_poly.pdbx_strand_id
1 'polypeptide(L)'
;MYRTYGQGIMNDPFYNCSFLSANISPQGQVILILLFLALVLVFLRNKINFKNLKKKRIYIVPLVLIALGGSVNLFQRFFYGCVYDDLSFFGLFKYNIWDLLVVSGLLLVFIKYEWYIKG
;
A
#
# COMPACT_ATOMS: atom_id res chain seq x y z
N MET A 1 17.66 17.96 1.43
CA MET A 1 18.13 18.06 2.82
C MET A 1 17.62 16.86 3.63
N TYR A 2 18.02 15.62 3.28
CA TYR A 2 17.49 14.39 3.92
C TYR A 2 18.57 13.30 4.15
N ARG A 3 19.86 13.69 4.24
CA ARG A 3 20.96 12.71 4.30
C ARG A 3 21.50 12.42 5.70
N THR A 4 20.98 13.05 6.76
CA THR A 4 21.58 12.98 8.10
C THR A 4 20.83 12.16 9.14
N TYR A 5 19.60 11.67 8.86
CA TYR A 5 18.88 10.75 9.76
C TYR A 5 19.01 9.26 9.36
N GLY A 6 19.57 8.95 8.19
CA GLY A 6 19.44 7.63 7.56
C GLY A 6 20.47 6.56 7.96
N GLN A 7 21.60 6.91 8.58
CA GLN A 7 22.65 5.92 8.84
C GLN A 7 22.37 5.00 10.04
N GLY A 8 21.62 5.46 11.05
CA GLY A 8 21.21 4.62 12.18
C GLY A 8 20.05 3.68 11.85
N ILE A 9 19.08 4.19 11.06
CA ILE A 9 17.85 3.47 10.70
C ILE A 9 18.10 2.37 9.66
N MET A 10 19.08 2.56 8.76
CA MET A 10 19.39 1.57 7.70
C MET A 10 19.83 0.21 8.23
N ASN A 11 20.45 0.15 9.41
CA ASN A 11 20.93 -1.10 10.02
C ASN A 11 19.99 -1.62 11.12
N ASP A 12 18.85 -0.97 11.33
CA ASP A 12 17.93 -1.30 12.42
C ASP A 12 17.04 -2.51 12.03
N PRO A 13 16.96 -3.54 12.88
CA PRO A 13 16.15 -4.73 12.61
C PRO A 13 14.65 -4.44 12.54
N PHE A 14 14.16 -3.31 13.03
CA PHE A 14 12.74 -2.92 12.98
C PHE A 14 12.37 -2.10 11.74
N TYR A 15 13.33 -1.78 10.89
CA TYR A 15 13.06 -1.03 9.67
C TYR A 15 13.28 -1.88 8.43
N ASN A 16 12.38 -1.68 7.48
CA ASN A 16 12.50 -2.21 6.15
C ASN A 16 12.88 -1.09 5.19
N CYS A 17 14.19 -0.94 5.06
CA CYS A 17 14.81 -0.01 4.13
C CYS A 17 15.12 -0.68 2.77
N SER A 18 14.69 -1.95 2.58
CA SER A 18 14.94 -2.67 1.34
C SER A 18 14.14 -2.02 0.21
N PHE A 19 14.87 -1.44 -0.72
CA PHE A 19 14.33 -0.54 -1.70
C PHE A 19 14.33 -1.28 -3.04
N LEU A 20 13.16 -1.75 -3.52
CA LEU A 20 13.02 -2.12 -4.94
C LEU A 20 13.34 -0.92 -5.87
N SER A 21 13.32 0.29 -5.30
CA SER A 21 13.55 1.59 -5.92
C SER A 21 14.78 2.33 -5.35
N ALA A 22 15.79 1.63 -4.82
CA ALA A 22 16.99 2.24 -4.19
C ALA A 22 17.75 3.15 -5.17
N ASN A 23 17.63 2.83 -6.45
CA ASN A 23 18.26 3.54 -7.55
C ASN A 23 17.36 4.64 -8.14
N ILE A 24 16.14 4.83 -7.63
CA ILE A 24 15.19 5.83 -8.13
C ILE A 24 15.26 7.06 -7.23
N SER A 25 15.50 8.23 -7.83
CA SER A 25 15.55 9.50 -7.10
C SER A 25 14.24 9.78 -6.34
N PRO A 26 14.27 10.57 -5.25
CA PRO A 26 13.06 10.94 -4.51
C PRO A 26 11.97 11.53 -5.41
N GLN A 27 12.34 12.30 -6.45
CA GLN A 27 11.40 12.84 -7.44
C GLN A 27 10.76 11.73 -8.29
N GLY A 28 11.55 10.73 -8.70
CA GLY A 28 11.05 9.56 -9.43
C GLY A 28 10.06 8.73 -8.61
N GLN A 29 10.26 8.62 -7.30
CA GLN A 29 9.35 7.93 -6.40
C GLN A 29 7.99 8.64 -6.30
N VAL A 30 7.99 9.98 -6.19
CA VAL A 30 6.75 10.79 -6.20
C VAL A 30 6.00 10.59 -7.51
N ILE A 31 6.70 10.61 -8.65
CA ILE A 31 6.09 10.39 -9.97
C ILE A 31 5.44 9.00 -10.02
N LEU A 32 6.11 7.94 -9.56
CA LEU A 32 5.56 6.59 -9.53
C LEU A 32 4.30 6.48 -8.66
N ILE A 33 4.30 7.12 -7.48
CA ILE A 33 3.13 7.15 -6.59
C ILE A 33 1.97 7.89 -7.27
N LEU A 34 2.23 9.06 -7.86
CA LEU A 34 1.20 9.82 -8.59
C LEU A 34 0.65 9.03 -9.79
N LEU A 35 1.51 8.31 -10.50
CA LEU A 35 1.13 7.48 -11.65
C LEU A 35 0.28 6.28 -11.22
N PHE A 36 0.64 5.64 -10.11
CA PHE A 36 -0.17 4.59 -9.48
C PHE A 36 -1.54 5.12 -9.05
N LEU A 37 -1.59 6.26 -8.35
CA LEU A 37 -2.84 6.89 -7.93
C LEU A 37 -3.71 7.28 -9.14
N ALA A 38 -3.11 7.83 -10.20
CA ALA A 38 -3.83 8.17 -11.42
C ALA A 38 -4.43 6.92 -12.09
N LEU A 39 -3.67 5.81 -12.16
CA LEU A 39 -4.16 4.53 -12.69
C LEU A 39 -5.33 3.99 -11.86
N VAL A 40 -5.23 4.04 -10.52
CA VAL A 40 -6.33 3.66 -9.62
C VAL A 40 -7.57 4.52 -9.89
N LEU A 41 -7.42 5.84 -10.01
CA LEU A 41 -8.54 6.75 -10.29
C LEU A 41 -9.17 6.49 -11.66
N VAL A 42 -8.38 6.23 -12.70
CA VAL A 42 -8.88 5.88 -14.04
C VAL A 42 -9.62 4.56 -14.03
N PHE A 43 -9.06 3.54 -13.37
CA PHE A 43 -9.70 2.24 -13.21
C PHE A 43 -11.04 2.36 -12.48
N LEU A 44 -11.06 3.11 -11.38
CA LEU A 44 -12.28 3.41 -10.63
C LEU A 44 -13.28 4.14 -11.55
N ARG A 45 -12.88 5.21 -12.24
CA ARG A 45 -13.75 5.96 -13.16
C ARG A 45 -14.41 5.07 -14.22
N ASN A 46 -13.62 4.22 -14.89
CA ASN A 46 -14.12 3.37 -15.99
C ASN A 46 -15.04 2.23 -15.51
N LYS A 47 -14.88 1.75 -14.28
CA LYS A 47 -15.79 0.76 -13.65
C LYS A 47 -17.00 1.39 -12.96
N ILE A 48 -17.08 2.72 -12.84
CA ILE A 48 -18.19 3.39 -12.16
C ILE A 48 -19.42 3.45 -13.10
N ASN A 49 -20.24 2.40 -13.07
CA ASN A 49 -21.62 2.45 -13.57
C ASN A 49 -22.58 2.82 -12.41
N PHE A 50 -23.12 4.03 -12.39
CA PHE A 50 -23.86 4.60 -11.24
C PHE A 50 -25.13 3.83 -10.85
N LYS A 51 -25.69 3.00 -11.76
CA LYS A 51 -26.91 2.21 -11.51
C LYS A 51 -26.78 1.11 -10.45
N ASN A 52 -25.57 0.71 -10.04
CA ASN A 52 -25.33 -0.40 -9.11
C ASN A 52 -24.66 0.03 -7.78
N LEU A 53 -25.08 1.17 -7.21
CA LEU A 53 -24.51 1.75 -5.98
C LEU A 53 -24.50 0.82 -4.75
N LYS A 54 -25.52 -0.03 -4.55
CA LYS A 54 -25.52 -1.04 -3.46
C LYS A 54 -24.41 -2.08 -3.65
N LYS A 55 -24.20 -2.57 -4.88
CA LYS A 55 -23.10 -3.49 -5.22
C LYS A 55 -21.73 -2.82 -5.07
N LYS A 56 -21.63 -1.49 -5.18
CA LYS A 56 -20.38 -0.75 -4.96
C LYS A 56 -20.07 -0.50 -3.48
N ARG A 57 -21.09 -0.30 -2.63
CA ARG A 57 -20.90 -0.11 -1.19
C ARG A 57 -20.15 -1.28 -0.53
N ILE A 58 -20.32 -2.49 -1.06
CA ILE A 58 -19.64 -3.69 -0.54
C ILE A 58 -18.10 -3.61 -0.70
N TYR A 59 -17.61 -2.81 -1.65
CA TYR A 59 -16.18 -2.61 -1.90
C TYR A 59 -15.59 -1.42 -1.13
N ILE A 60 -16.40 -0.63 -0.42
CA ILE A 60 -15.89 0.54 0.32
C ILE A 60 -14.95 0.09 1.43
N VAL A 61 -15.36 -0.86 2.26
CA VAL A 61 -14.55 -1.37 3.37
C VAL A 61 -13.18 -1.87 2.89
N PRO A 62 -13.08 -2.81 1.92
CA PRO A 62 -11.76 -3.26 1.45
C PRO A 62 -10.93 -2.14 0.83
N LEU A 63 -11.54 -1.20 0.10
CA LEU A 63 -10.83 -0.06 -0.46
C LEU A 63 -10.28 0.88 0.63
N VAL A 64 -11.03 1.11 1.70
CA VAL A 64 -10.60 1.91 2.86
C VAL A 64 -9.42 1.23 3.56
N LEU A 65 -9.47 -0.09 3.76
CA LEU A 65 -8.36 -0.83 4.39
C LEU A 65 -7.07 -0.74 3.57
N ILE A 66 -7.16 -0.96 2.25
CA ILE A 66 -6.02 -0.84 1.33
C ILE A 66 -5.49 0.59 1.31
N ALA A 67 -6.38 1.59 1.20
CA ALA A 67 -5.99 2.98 1.14
C ALA A 67 -5.31 3.44 2.44
N LEU A 68 -5.85 3.09 3.61
CA LEU A 68 -5.27 3.46 4.89
C LEU A 68 -3.90 2.79 5.09
N GLY A 69 -3.81 1.46 4.97
CA GLY A 69 -2.54 0.76 5.19
C GLY A 69 -1.47 1.16 4.17
N GLY A 70 -1.84 1.24 2.90
CA GLY A 70 -0.94 1.67 1.83
C GLY A 70 -0.45 3.11 2.00
N SER A 71 -1.32 4.04 2.43
CA SER A 71 -0.94 5.44 2.62
C SER A 71 0.05 5.60 3.76
N VAL A 72 -0.10 4.87 4.87
CA VAL A 72 0.85 4.96 5.98
C VAL A 72 2.21 4.40 5.59
N ASN A 73 2.26 3.24 4.94
CA ASN A 73 3.52 2.67 4.45
C ASN A 73 4.22 3.60 3.44
N LEU A 74 3.47 4.19 2.50
CA LEU A 74 4.01 5.17 1.55
C LEU A 74 4.48 6.45 2.23
N PHE A 75 3.73 6.95 3.22
CA PHE A 75 4.10 8.12 4.01
C PHE A 75 5.43 7.88 4.74
N GLN A 76 5.54 6.76 5.46
CA GLN A 76 6.77 6.42 6.18
C GLN A 76 7.96 6.35 5.23
N ARG A 77 7.76 5.72 4.07
CA ARG A 77 8.79 5.61 3.04
C ARG A 77 9.22 6.97 2.48
N PHE A 78 8.26 7.87 2.25
CA PHE A 78 8.54 9.19 1.69
C PHE A 78 9.30 10.09 2.67
N PHE A 79 8.94 10.10 3.95
CA PHE A 79 9.54 11.00 4.95
C PHE A 79 10.77 10.41 5.63
N TYR A 80 10.81 9.10 5.88
CA TYR A 80 11.86 8.45 6.65
C TYR A 80 12.78 7.57 5.79
N GLY A 81 12.44 7.34 4.52
CA GLY A 81 13.21 6.48 3.61
C GLY A 81 13.04 4.98 3.88
N CYS A 82 12.35 4.60 4.96
CA CYS A 82 12.11 3.22 5.36
C CYS A 82 10.68 3.06 5.87
N VAL A 83 10.18 1.84 5.83
CA VAL A 83 8.94 1.47 6.52
C VAL A 83 9.30 0.87 7.87
N TYR A 84 8.54 1.20 8.91
CA TYR A 84 8.71 0.60 10.23
C TYR A 84 8.00 -0.75 10.24
N ASP A 85 8.76 -1.83 10.21
CA ASP A 85 8.30 -3.21 10.15
C ASP A 85 8.81 -3.97 11.38
N ASP A 86 8.04 -3.88 12.46
CA ASP A 86 8.37 -4.41 13.79
C ASP A 86 8.06 -5.89 13.96
N LEU A 87 7.30 -6.49 13.03
CA LEU A 87 6.94 -7.89 13.04
C LEU A 87 7.76 -8.67 12.00
N SER A 88 8.02 -9.94 12.30
CA SER A 88 8.72 -10.84 11.38
C SER A 88 8.06 -12.20 11.33
N PHE A 89 7.91 -12.74 10.12
CA PHE A 89 7.43 -14.08 9.91
C PHE A 89 8.61 -15.06 9.93
N PHE A 90 8.95 -15.57 11.12
CA PHE A 90 10.07 -16.51 11.34
C PHE A 90 11.41 -16.06 10.72
N GLY A 91 11.66 -14.74 10.63
CA GLY A 91 12.87 -14.19 10.02
C GLY A 91 12.88 -14.19 8.48
N LEU A 92 11.82 -14.66 7.80
CA LEU A 92 11.76 -14.75 6.34
C LEU A 92 11.45 -13.41 5.66
N PHE A 93 10.49 -12.67 6.21
CA PHE A 93 10.15 -11.33 5.78
C PHE A 93 9.63 -10.52 6.96
N LYS A 94 9.80 -9.20 6.87
CA LYS A 94 9.30 -8.24 7.85
C LYS A 94 7.96 -7.67 7.37
N TYR A 95 7.11 -7.30 8.32
CA TYR A 95 5.82 -6.69 8.06
C TYR A 95 5.39 -5.86 9.27
N ASN A 96 4.33 -5.06 9.10
CA ASN A 96 3.67 -4.34 10.18
C ASN A 96 2.14 -4.48 10.11
N ILE A 97 1.47 -3.80 11.04
CA ILE A 97 0.00 -3.74 11.09
C ILE A 97 -0.62 -3.16 9.79
N TRP A 98 0.09 -2.26 9.10
CA TRP A 98 -0.38 -1.61 7.87
C TRP A 98 -0.34 -2.56 6.68
N ASP A 99 0.65 -3.45 6.61
CA ASP A 99 0.68 -4.55 5.62
C ASP A 99 -0.50 -5.49 5.83
N LEU A 100 -0.84 -5.83 7.07
CA LEU A 100 -1.99 -6.67 7.40
C LEU A 100 -3.31 -6.02 6.97
N LEU A 101 -3.44 -4.70 7.14
CA LEU A 101 -4.60 -3.94 6.65
C LEU A 101 -4.72 -4.01 5.12
N VAL A 102 -3.62 -3.83 4.40
CA VAL A 102 -3.59 -3.94 2.93
C VAL A 102 -3.96 -5.35 2.48
N VAL A 103 -3.32 -6.38 3.04
CA VAL A 103 -3.58 -7.79 2.70
C VAL A 103 -5.02 -8.18 3.03
N SER A 104 -5.55 -7.76 4.18
CA SER A 104 -6.94 -8.03 4.57
C SER A 104 -7.93 -7.35 3.62
N GLY A 105 -7.65 -6.10 3.22
CA GLY A 105 -8.45 -5.40 2.23
C GLY A 105 -8.44 -6.10 0.87
N LEU A 106 -7.27 -6.54 0.40
CA LEU A 106 -7.13 -7.31 -0.85
C LEU A 106 -7.87 -8.65 -0.79
N LEU A 107 -7.72 -9.40 0.31
CA LEU A 107 -8.42 -10.67 0.52
C LEU A 107 -9.95 -10.49 0.46
N LEU A 108 -10.47 -9.43 1.08
CA LEU A 108 -11.88 -9.09 1.01
C LEU A 108 -12.33 -8.69 -0.40
N VAL A 109 -11.48 -8.03 -1.21
CA VAL A 109 -11.78 -7.81 -2.64
C VAL A 109 -11.89 -9.14 -3.37
N PHE A 110 -10.92 -10.04 -3.20
CA PHE A 110 -10.89 -11.33 -3.88
C PHE A 110 -12.09 -12.21 -3.51
N ILE A 111 -12.40 -12.35 -2.23
CA ILE A 111 -13.57 -13.12 -1.77
C ILE A 111 -14.84 -12.56 -2.40
N LYS A 112 -15.02 -11.24 -2.38
CA LYS A 112 -16.23 -10.61 -2.95
C LYS A 112 -16.30 -10.72 -4.46
N TYR A 113 -15.16 -10.70 -5.14
CA TYR A 113 -15.07 -10.88 -6.58
C TYR A 113 -15.43 -12.30 -7.01
N GLU A 114 -14.90 -13.32 -6.31
CA GLU A 114 -15.25 -14.73 -6.52
C GLU A 114 -16.75 -14.98 -6.31
N TRP A 115 -17.31 -14.43 -5.23
CA TRP A 115 -18.75 -14.48 -4.97
C TRP A 115 -19.59 -13.77 -6.05
N TYR A 116 -19.05 -12.73 -6.68
CA TYR A 116 -19.73 -12.04 -7.78
C TYR A 116 -19.71 -12.81 -9.11
N ILE A 117 -18.69 -13.63 -9.36
CA ILE A 117 -18.62 -14.46 -10.57
C ILE A 117 -19.52 -15.69 -10.44
N LYS A 118 -19.64 -16.24 -9.24
CA LYS A 118 -20.38 -17.49 -8.99
C LYS A 118 -21.90 -17.33 -8.80
N GLY A 119 -22.41 -16.10 -8.65
CA GLY A 119 -23.84 -15.81 -8.44
C GLY A 119 -24.39 -14.80 -9.44
#